data_AF-A0A7X9C951-F1
#
_entry.id   AF-A0A7X9C951-F1
#
_cell.length_a   1.000
_cell.length_b   1.000
_cell.length_c   1.000
_cell.angle_alpha   90.00
_cell.angle_beta   90.00
_cell.angle_gamma   90.00
#
_symmetry.space_group_name_H-M   'P 1'
#
loop_
_entity.id
_entity.type
_entity.pdbx_description
1 polymer ?
#
loop_
_entity_poly.entity_id
_entity_poly.type
_entity_poly.pdbx_seq_one_letter_code
_entity_poly.pdbx_strand_id
1 'polypeptide(L)'
;MNNSLPWPADAEVLPVAAVRPVLDRLASLSTTHEQDAAAIPGLALTDEEVAADPPPALEQIADELGGVRVRGLTMLTLQIEDRTDVGPYTLLGPATSFYPLYETPEAAVVLALDEDGTPGAVYGIGEDLALRLAADDLGAYLERFTDALEATLTALAERGPADEDSEDARTDAAEQLMDQHLFAELLGMTEQADAAEVPLQDPASSGLTGLPAGALAAADLREAPVGACVDLMEFDAPGDPLEMQIAWSERGRVIALLGG
;
A
#
# COMPACT_ATOMS: atom_id res chain seq x y z
N MET A 1 6.68 13.51 -21.67
CA MET A 1 5.64 12.67 -22.29
C MET A 1 4.82 12.16 -21.13
N ASN A 2 3.52 12.44 -21.06
CA ASN A 2 2.67 11.87 -20.00
C ASN A 2 2.72 10.35 -20.14
N ASN A 3 3.38 9.68 -19.20
CA ASN A 3 3.40 8.23 -19.07
C ASN A 3 2.18 7.80 -18.24
N SER A 4 0.98 8.20 -18.67
CA SER A 4 -0.23 7.76 -17.99
C SER A 4 -0.48 6.31 -18.34
N LEU A 5 -0.59 5.46 -17.31
CA LEU A 5 -0.93 4.06 -17.46
C LEU A 5 -2.35 3.94 -18.01
N PRO A 6 -2.64 2.88 -18.77
CA PRO A 6 -3.98 2.61 -19.26
C PRO A 6 -4.84 2.02 -18.14
N TRP A 7 -5.11 2.79 -17.09
CA TRP A 7 -5.94 2.38 -15.98
C TRP A 7 -7.33 1.92 -16.46
N PRO A 8 -7.90 0.88 -15.85
CA PRO A 8 -9.33 0.62 -15.97
C PRO A 8 -10.14 1.84 -15.49
N ALA A 9 -11.25 2.12 -16.17
CA ALA A 9 -12.02 3.36 -15.97
C ALA A 9 -13.51 3.12 -15.73
N ASP A 10 -13.92 1.87 -15.55
CA ASP A 10 -15.32 1.48 -15.35
C ASP A 10 -15.74 1.57 -13.87
N ALA A 11 -14.77 1.65 -12.94
CA ALA A 11 -15.01 1.84 -11.52
C ALA A 11 -15.63 3.20 -11.16
N GLU A 12 -16.49 3.20 -10.14
CA GLU A 12 -16.99 4.42 -9.53
C GLU A 12 -15.88 5.15 -8.77
N VAL A 13 -15.87 6.48 -8.84
CA VAL A 13 -14.95 7.32 -8.08
C VAL A 13 -15.23 7.17 -6.58
N LEU A 14 -14.19 6.86 -5.81
CA LEU A 14 -14.28 6.75 -4.36
C LEU A 14 -14.59 8.15 -3.78
N PRO A 15 -15.75 8.32 -3.11
CA PRO A 15 -16.16 9.64 -2.68
C PRO A 15 -15.26 10.14 -1.55
N VAL A 16 -14.66 11.31 -1.71
CA VAL A 16 -13.79 11.91 -0.70
C VAL A 16 -14.49 12.10 0.65
N ALA A 17 -15.82 12.24 0.65
CA ALA A 17 -16.63 12.34 1.87
C ALA A 17 -16.46 11.13 2.80
N ALA A 18 -16.17 9.94 2.26
CA ALA A 18 -15.96 8.73 3.06
C ALA A 18 -14.65 8.76 3.84
N VAL A 19 -13.62 9.44 3.31
CA VAL A 19 -12.28 9.55 3.93
C VAL A 19 -12.00 10.94 4.51
N ARG A 20 -12.94 11.88 4.42
CA ARG A 20 -12.79 13.26 4.89
C ARG A 20 -12.24 13.36 6.33
N PRO A 21 -12.77 12.60 7.33
CA PRO A 21 -12.29 12.73 8.70
C PRO A 21 -10.80 12.41 8.85
N VAL A 22 -10.31 11.40 8.12
CA VAL A 22 -8.90 11.01 8.18
C VAL A 22 -8.00 12.01 7.44
N LEU A 23 -8.45 12.54 6.30
CA LEU A 23 -7.73 13.60 5.58
C LEU A 23 -7.59 14.88 6.41
N ASP A 24 -8.65 15.29 7.11
CA ASP A 24 -8.62 16.47 7.99
C ASP A 24 -7.65 16.26 9.16
N ARG A 25 -7.58 15.04 9.71
CA ARG A 25 -6.64 14.68 10.78
C ARG A 25 -5.19 14.67 10.29
N LEU A 26 -4.91 14.12 9.10
CA LEU A 26 -3.58 14.20 8.47
C LEU A 26 -3.13 15.65 8.24
N ALA A 27 -4.01 16.49 7.68
CA ALA A 27 -3.72 17.90 7.47
C ALA A 27 -3.43 18.63 8.80
N SER A 28 -4.19 18.31 9.86
CA SER A 28 -3.96 18.84 11.19
C SER A 28 -2.61 18.41 11.77
N LEU A 29 -2.23 17.14 11.63
CA LEU A 29 -0.94 16.61 12.08
C LEU A 29 0.22 17.29 11.35
N SER A 30 0.17 17.37 10.02
CA SER A 30 1.23 18.03 9.23
C SER A 30 1.36 19.51 9.56
N THR A 31 0.24 20.20 9.85
CA THR A 31 0.28 21.62 10.25
C THR A 31 0.83 21.80 11.66
N THR A 32 0.49 20.89 12.58
CA THR A 32 0.90 20.99 14.00
C THR A 32 2.37 20.59 14.19
N HIS A 33 2.86 19.67 13.36
CA HIS A 33 4.21 19.11 13.44
C HIS A 33 5.03 19.45 12.17
N GLU A 34 4.99 20.69 11.71
CA GLU A 34 5.61 21.13 10.44
C GLU A 34 7.13 20.88 10.35
N GLN A 35 7.81 20.68 11.48
CA GLN A 35 9.24 20.32 11.54
C GLN A 35 9.50 18.85 11.20
N ASP A 36 8.51 17.99 11.40
CA ASP A 36 8.63 16.54 11.34
C ASP A 36 7.78 15.92 10.23
N ALA A 37 6.66 16.54 9.87
CA ALA A 37 5.76 16.05 8.84
C ALA A 37 5.32 17.18 7.90
N ALA A 38 5.14 16.83 6.63
CA ALA A 38 4.60 17.72 5.62
C ALA A 38 3.65 16.94 4.70
N ALA A 39 2.49 17.54 4.41
CA ALA A 39 1.59 17.02 3.38
C ALA A 39 2.19 17.30 2.00
N ILE A 40 2.10 16.32 1.11
CA ILE A 40 2.36 16.52 -0.32
C ILE A 40 1.07 17.07 -0.93
N PRO A 41 1.09 18.26 -1.58
CA PRO A 41 -0.12 18.87 -2.12
C PRO A 41 -0.86 17.98 -3.12
N GLY A 42 -2.18 18.09 -3.12
CA GLY A 42 -3.07 17.49 -4.11
C GLY A 42 -2.93 18.08 -5.53
N LEU A 43 -3.43 17.38 -6.56
CA LEU A 43 -3.36 17.80 -7.96
C LEU A 43 -4.12 19.11 -8.21
N ALA A 44 -5.19 19.38 -7.45
CA ALA A 44 -5.94 20.62 -7.58
C ALA A 44 -5.17 21.85 -7.08
N LEU A 45 -4.08 21.64 -6.33
CA LEU A 45 -3.29 22.68 -5.68
C LEU A 45 -1.94 22.93 -6.36
N THR A 46 -1.55 22.10 -7.34
CA THR A 46 -0.30 22.23 -8.08
C THR A 46 -0.53 22.92 -9.43
N ASP A 47 0.14 24.05 -9.66
CA ASP A 47 0.12 24.75 -10.97
C ASP A 47 1.14 24.12 -11.96
N GLU A 48 1.97 23.20 -11.50
CA GLU A 48 2.92 22.45 -12.33
C GLU A 48 2.19 21.32 -13.07
N GLU A 49 2.54 21.06 -14.33
CA GLU A 49 2.12 19.84 -15.04
C GLU A 49 2.77 18.64 -14.33
N VAL A 50 2.19 18.22 -13.21
CA VAL A 50 2.62 17.02 -12.49
C VAL A 50 2.21 15.84 -13.34
N ALA A 51 3.17 15.01 -13.74
CA ALA A 51 2.93 13.75 -14.46
C ALA A 51 2.39 12.66 -13.53
N ALA A 52 1.56 13.02 -12.55
CA ALA A 52 0.97 12.08 -11.61
C ALA A 52 -0.06 11.21 -12.33
N ASP A 53 -0.06 9.93 -12.01
CA ASP A 53 -0.92 8.94 -12.68
C ASP A 53 -1.73 8.10 -11.68
N PRO A 54 -2.65 8.70 -10.89
CA PRO A 54 -3.52 7.95 -10.02
C PRO A 54 -4.61 7.21 -10.81
N PRO A 55 -5.07 6.04 -10.34
CA PRO A 55 -6.26 5.38 -10.87
C PRO A 55 -7.46 6.35 -10.86
N PRO A 56 -8.32 6.35 -11.90
CA PRO A 56 -9.47 7.25 -11.98
C PRO A 56 -10.38 7.19 -10.74
N ALA A 57 -10.50 6.02 -10.11
CA ALA A 57 -11.29 5.84 -8.91
C ALA A 57 -10.77 6.65 -7.70
N LEU A 58 -9.51 7.09 -7.70
CA LEU A 58 -8.88 7.85 -6.63
C LEU A 58 -8.80 9.36 -6.89
N GLU A 59 -9.27 9.84 -8.05
CA GLU A 59 -9.12 11.23 -8.52
C GLU A 59 -9.49 12.26 -7.43
N GLN A 60 -10.67 12.14 -6.81
CA GLN A 60 -11.10 13.10 -5.78
C GLN A 60 -10.21 13.15 -4.54
N ILE A 61 -9.57 12.04 -4.17
CA ILE A 61 -8.68 11.98 -3.01
C ILE A 61 -7.31 12.54 -3.41
N ALA A 62 -6.81 12.13 -4.58
CA ALA A 62 -5.54 12.61 -5.14
C ALA A 62 -5.57 14.12 -5.44
N ASP A 63 -6.73 14.68 -5.79
CA ASP A 63 -6.92 16.13 -5.98
C ASP A 63 -6.62 16.94 -4.72
N GLU A 64 -6.82 16.35 -3.54
CA GLU A 64 -6.70 17.04 -2.26
C GLU A 64 -5.40 16.73 -1.52
N LEU A 65 -4.90 15.50 -1.65
CA LEU A 65 -3.68 15.04 -0.98
C LEU A 65 -2.85 14.17 -1.92
N GLY A 66 -1.60 14.57 -2.17
CA GLY A 66 -0.63 13.76 -2.92
C GLY A 66 0.10 12.72 -2.07
N GLY A 67 0.07 12.85 -0.73
CA GLY A 67 0.76 11.96 0.19
C GLY A 67 1.28 12.68 1.44
N VAL A 68 2.16 12.02 2.20
CA VAL A 68 2.77 12.57 3.41
C VAL A 68 4.26 12.27 3.44
N ARG A 69 5.06 13.31 3.72
CA ARG A 69 6.48 13.18 4.04
C ARG A 69 6.68 13.27 5.55
N VAL A 70 7.57 12.43 6.08
CA VAL A 70 8.05 12.49 7.47
C VAL A 70 9.56 12.69 7.41
N ARG A 71 10.06 13.81 7.92
CA ARG A 71 11.49 14.18 7.91
C ARG A 71 12.16 14.03 6.52
N GLY A 72 11.41 14.36 5.47
CA GLY A 72 11.87 14.31 4.08
C GLY A 72 11.66 12.96 3.37
N LEU A 73 11.30 11.91 4.10
CA LEU A 73 10.98 10.59 3.54
C LEU A 73 9.50 10.54 3.16
N THR A 74 9.18 10.11 1.94
CA THR A 74 7.80 9.89 1.51
C THR A 74 7.28 8.59 2.13
N MET A 75 6.37 8.71 3.09
CA MET A 75 5.83 7.57 3.86
C MET A 75 4.42 7.17 3.43
N LEU A 76 3.73 8.05 2.70
CA LEU A 76 2.46 7.78 2.03
C LEU A 76 2.48 8.46 0.67
N THR A 77 2.08 7.75 -0.38
CA THR A 77 1.86 8.31 -1.72
C THR A 77 0.44 8.04 -2.19
N LEU A 78 -0.19 9.09 -2.72
CA LEU A 78 -1.49 9.07 -3.40
C LEU A 78 -1.39 9.71 -4.80
N GLN A 79 -0.19 10.19 -5.15
CA GLN A 79 0.19 10.68 -6.45
C GLN A 79 1.61 10.20 -6.76
N ILE A 80 1.71 9.31 -7.73
CA ILE A 80 3.00 8.79 -8.18
C ILE A 80 3.39 9.49 -9.46
N GLU A 81 4.53 10.16 -9.45
CA GLU A 81 5.12 10.81 -10.62
C GLU A 81 5.93 9.82 -11.47
N ASP A 82 6.67 8.91 -10.81
CA ASP A 82 7.46 7.86 -11.44
C ASP A 82 7.21 6.52 -10.74
N ARG A 83 6.88 5.48 -11.52
CA ARG A 83 6.79 4.11 -11.01
C ARG A 83 8.11 3.38 -11.16
N THR A 84 8.50 2.68 -10.11
CA THR A 84 9.61 1.73 -10.14
C THR A 84 9.06 0.35 -10.47
N ASP A 85 9.47 -0.21 -11.62
CA ASP A 85 9.09 -1.56 -12.06
C ASP A 85 10.02 -2.64 -11.46
N VAL A 86 10.73 -2.32 -10.37
CA VAL A 86 11.79 -3.16 -9.79
C VAL A 86 11.56 -3.30 -8.30
N GLY A 87 11.76 -4.50 -7.74
CA GLY A 87 11.57 -4.78 -6.32
C GLY A 87 10.47 -5.83 -6.10
N PRO A 88 9.65 -5.73 -5.02
CA PRO A 88 8.62 -6.73 -4.68
C PRO A 88 7.50 -6.84 -5.74
N TYR A 89 7.50 -5.99 -6.76
CA TYR A 89 6.55 -5.97 -7.86
C TYR A 89 6.70 -7.11 -8.87
N THR A 90 7.75 -7.93 -8.80
CA THR A 90 7.91 -9.06 -9.73
C THR A 90 6.77 -10.06 -9.68
N LEU A 91 6.13 -10.21 -8.51
CA LEU A 91 4.98 -11.10 -8.31
C LEU A 91 3.63 -10.38 -8.47
N LEU A 92 3.64 -9.07 -8.37
CA LEU A 92 2.44 -8.26 -8.56
C LEU A 92 2.11 -8.28 -10.05
N GLY A 93 0.83 -8.48 -10.39
CA GLY A 93 0.39 -8.66 -11.76
C GLY A 93 0.61 -7.43 -12.66
N PRO A 94 -0.22 -7.20 -13.68
CA PRO A 94 -0.11 -6.00 -14.51
C PRO A 94 -0.04 -4.73 -13.65
N ALA A 95 0.78 -3.74 -14.04
CA ALA A 95 0.95 -2.50 -13.27
C ALA A 95 -0.40 -1.79 -12.98
N THR A 96 -1.40 -1.99 -13.83
CA THR A 96 -2.76 -1.44 -13.66
C THR A 96 -3.66 -2.19 -12.69
N SER A 97 -3.19 -3.30 -12.12
CA SER A 97 -3.94 -4.15 -11.16
C SER A 97 -3.66 -3.80 -9.70
N PHE A 98 -2.75 -2.86 -9.44
CA PHE A 98 -2.44 -2.37 -8.11
C PHE A 98 -1.90 -0.94 -8.16
N TYR A 99 -2.00 -0.24 -7.03
CA TYR A 99 -1.48 1.11 -6.87
C TYR A 99 -0.60 1.20 -5.62
N PRO A 100 0.69 1.55 -5.73
CA PRO A 100 1.54 1.67 -4.55
C PRO A 100 1.12 2.86 -3.68
N LEU A 101 1.11 2.64 -2.37
CA LEU A 101 0.85 3.63 -1.32
C LEU A 101 2.12 3.94 -0.50
N TYR A 102 3.09 3.04 -0.53
CA TYR A 102 4.43 3.18 0.03
C TYR A 102 5.38 2.24 -0.70
N GLU A 103 6.63 2.65 -0.90
CA GLU A 103 7.62 1.86 -1.63
C GLU A 103 9.04 2.13 -1.15
N THR A 104 9.81 1.06 -1.01
CA THR A 104 11.27 1.03 -0.92
C THR A 104 11.81 0.04 -1.96
N PRO A 105 13.13 -0.05 -2.17
CA PRO A 105 13.71 -1.06 -3.07
C PRO A 105 13.39 -2.51 -2.70
N GLU A 106 13.01 -2.77 -1.45
CA GLU A 106 12.86 -4.13 -0.88
C GLU A 106 11.43 -4.43 -0.43
N ALA A 107 10.57 -3.41 -0.28
CA ALA A 107 9.23 -3.58 0.26
C ALA A 107 8.24 -2.56 -0.30
N ALA A 108 6.95 -2.89 -0.24
CA ALA A 108 5.89 -2.00 -0.69
C ALA A 108 4.61 -2.20 0.12
N VAL A 109 3.77 -1.15 0.14
CA VAL A 109 2.35 -1.26 0.48
C VAL A 109 1.56 -0.89 -0.76
N VAL A 110 0.63 -1.74 -1.16
CA VAL A 110 -0.13 -1.61 -2.41
C VAL A 110 -1.63 -1.72 -2.16
N LEU A 111 -2.39 -0.89 -2.86
CA LEU A 111 -3.84 -0.99 -3.00
C LEU A 111 -4.16 -1.93 -4.16
N ALA A 112 -4.91 -3.01 -3.91
CA ALA A 112 -5.38 -3.88 -4.98
C ALA A 112 -6.48 -3.19 -5.80
N LEU A 113 -6.44 -3.38 -7.12
CA LEU A 113 -7.45 -2.94 -8.06
C LEU A 113 -8.01 -4.16 -8.78
N ASP A 114 -9.33 -4.23 -8.91
CA ASP A 114 -9.95 -5.25 -9.76
C ASP A 114 -9.89 -4.87 -11.25
N GLU A 115 -10.47 -5.70 -12.11
CA GLU A 115 -10.46 -5.54 -13.56
C GLU A 115 -11.14 -4.25 -14.04
N ASP A 116 -12.08 -3.71 -13.25
CA ASP A 116 -12.80 -2.46 -13.55
C ASP A 116 -12.06 -1.23 -12.98
N GLY A 117 -11.04 -1.44 -12.14
CA GLY A 117 -10.25 -0.40 -11.48
C GLY A 117 -10.79 -0.02 -10.10
N THR A 118 -11.68 -0.83 -9.53
CA THR A 118 -12.27 -0.56 -8.23
C THR A 118 -11.23 -0.79 -7.13
N PRO A 119 -10.98 0.22 -6.27
CA PRO A 119 -10.15 0.07 -5.09
C PRO A 119 -10.66 -1.04 -4.16
N GLY A 120 -9.76 -1.93 -3.77
CA GLY A 120 -10.02 -3.03 -2.86
C GLY A 120 -9.17 -2.97 -1.59
N ALA A 121 -8.80 -4.15 -1.10
CA ALA A 121 -7.94 -4.32 0.05
C ALA A 121 -6.52 -3.77 -0.17
N VAL A 122 -5.85 -3.43 0.93
CA VAL A 122 -4.47 -2.94 0.94
C VAL A 122 -3.57 -4.04 1.48
N TYR A 123 -2.42 -4.24 0.85
CA TYR A 123 -1.45 -5.27 1.18
C TYR A 123 -0.06 -4.69 1.41
N GLY A 124 0.64 -5.20 2.43
CA GLY A 124 2.09 -5.05 2.54
C GLY A 124 2.80 -6.26 1.94
N ILE A 125 3.97 -6.01 1.34
CA ILE A 125 4.87 -7.03 0.82
C ILE A 125 6.31 -6.64 1.20
N GLY A 126 6.98 -7.51 1.94
CA GLY A 126 8.37 -7.31 2.38
C GLY A 126 9.37 -8.16 1.60
N GLU A 127 10.57 -8.32 2.17
CA GLU A 127 11.64 -9.15 1.61
C GLU A 127 11.26 -10.64 1.48
N ASP A 128 10.36 -11.12 2.35
CA ASP A 128 9.85 -12.49 2.33
C ASP A 128 8.88 -12.76 1.15
N LEU A 129 8.50 -11.71 0.42
CA LEU A 129 7.53 -11.74 -0.68
C LEU A 129 6.15 -12.26 -0.26
N ALA A 130 5.87 -12.38 1.03
CA ALA A 130 4.56 -12.74 1.54
C ALA A 130 3.62 -11.54 1.47
N LEU A 131 2.39 -11.75 1.00
CA LEU A 131 1.36 -10.71 1.03
C LEU A 131 0.70 -10.70 2.40
N ARG A 132 0.69 -9.53 3.04
CA ARG A 132 0.04 -9.31 4.33
C ARG A 132 -1.11 -8.36 4.17
N LEU A 133 -2.30 -8.77 4.58
CA LEU A 133 -3.50 -7.93 4.53
C LEU A 133 -3.34 -6.75 5.50
N ALA A 134 -3.04 -5.57 4.97
CA ALA A 134 -2.79 -4.37 5.75
C ALA A 134 -4.08 -3.65 6.15
N ALA A 135 -5.07 -3.63 5.28
CA ALA A 135 -6.37 -3.04 5.58
C ALA A 135 -7.45 -3.55 4.63
N ASP A 136 -8.70 -3.39 5.05
CA ASP A 136 -9.84 -3.86 4.30
C ASP A 136 -10.12 -3.04 3.04
N ASP A 137 -9.77 -1.75 3.08
CA ASP A 137 -9.87 -0.79 2.00
C ASP A 137 -8.89 0.39 2.24
N LEU A 138 -8.84 1.32 1.28
CA LEU A 138 -7.99 2.52 1.37
C LEU A 138 -8.31 3.39 2.60
N GLY A 139 -9.59 3.54 2.97
CA GLY A 139 -9.98 4.36 4.11
C GLY A 139 -9.44 3.81 5.43
N ALA A 140 -9.62 2.50 5.64
CA ALA A 140 -9.06 1.79 6.79
C ALA A 140 -7.53 1.86 6.83
N TYR A 141 -6.85 1.79 5.67
CA TYR A 141 -5.39 1.97 5.63
C TYR A 141 -4.97 3.38 6.01
N LEU A 142 -5.64 4.41 5.47
CA LEU A 142 -5.34 5.81 5.80
C LEU A 142 -5.54 6.08 7.30
N GLU A 143 -6.56 5.47 7.93
CA GLU A 143 -6.76 5.56 9.39
C GLU A 143 -5.58 4.95 10.15
N ARG A 144 -5.16 3.72 9.80
CA ARG A 144 -3.98 3.07 10.40
C ARG A 144 -2.71 3.89 10.22
N PHE A 145 -2.48 4.43 9.02
CA PHE A 145 -1.33 5.28 8.73
C PHE A 145 -1.37 6.55 9.59
N THR A 146 -2.54 7.17 9.74
CA THR A 146 -2.71 8.40 10.53
C THR A 146 -2.49 8.15 12.01
N ASP A 147 -2.96 7.04 12.55
CA ASP A 147 -2.73 6.64 13.94
C ASP A 147 -1.22 6.41 14.20
N ALA A 148 -0.54 5.72 13.29
CA ALA A 148 0.90 5.52 13.38
C ALA A 148 1.69 6.83 13.27
N LEU A 149 1.29 7.71 12.35
CA LEU A 149 1.89 9.04 12.19
C LEU A 149 1.74 9.86 13.48
N GLU A 150 0.54 9.88 14.08
CA GLU A 150 0.30 10.61 15.34
C GLU A 150 1.16 10.07 16.49
N ALA A 151 1.28 8.74 16.62
CA ALA A 151 2.14 8.11 17.61
C ALA A 151 3.62 8.48 17.40
N THR A 152 4.11 8.38 16.15
CA THR A 152 5.46 8.78 15.76
C THR A 152 5.75 10.24 16.10
N LEU A 153 4.86 11.15 15.68
CA LEU A 153 5.01 12.60 15.91
C LEU A 153 4.96 12.95 17.40
N THR A 154 4.12 12.27 18.18
CA THR A 154 4.08 12.42 19.63
C THR A 154 5.40 12.01 20.27
N ALA A 155 5.93 10.83 19.92
CA ALA A 155 7.21 10.35 20.44
C ALA A 155 8.40 11.24 20.02
N LEU A 156 8.39 11.77 18.80
CA LEU A 156 9.38 12.74 18.33
C LEU A 156 9.30 14.07 19.08
N ALA A 157 8.09 14.54 19.41
CA ALA A 157 7.90 15.75 20.20
C ALA A 157 8.42 15.58 21.63
N GLU A 158 8.20 14.42 22.25
CA GLU A 158 8.71 14.09 23.60
C GLU A 158 10.24 14.06 23.67
N ARG A 159 10.91 13.69 22.57
CA ARG A 159 12.38 13.72 22.46
C ARG A 159 12.96 15.13 22.45
N GLY A 160 12.14 16.15 22.20
CA GLY A 160 12.58 17.54 22.04
C GLY A 160 13.17 17.84 20.66
N PRO A 161 13.58 19.10 20.40
CA PRO A 161 14.19 19.47 19.12
C PRO A 161 15.52 18.74 18.91
N ALA A 162 15.86 18.43 17.66
CA ALA A 162 17.20 17.99 17.32
C ALA A 162 18.21 19.13 17.56
N ASP A 163 19.36 18.83 18.14
CA ASP A 163 20.53 19.70 18.01
C ASP A 163 20.95 19.73 16.53
N GLU A 164 21.49 20.85 16.03
CA GLU A 164 21.85 21.02 14.60
C GLU A 164 22.76 19.90 14.05
N ASP A 165 23.62 19.32 14.89
CA ASP A 165 24.51 18.19 14.55
C ASP A 165 23.82 16.80 14.62
N SER A 166 22.52 16.75 14.90
CA SER A 166 21.72 15.53 15.14
C SER A 166 20.47 15.40 14.27
N GLU A 167 20.35 16.23 13.21
CA GLU A 167 19.21 16.16 12.29
C GLU A 167 19.02 14.77 11.67
N ASP A 168 20.13 14.12 11.30
CA ASP A 168 20.14 12.73 10.79
C ASP A 168 19.61 11.76 11.85
N ALA A 169 20.01 11.93 13.11
CA ALA A 169 19.53 11.09 14.20
C ALA A 169 18.02 11.23 14.45
N ARG A 170 17.43 12.42 14.17
CA ARG A 170 15.98 12.63 14.26
C ARG A 170 15.24 11.99 13.08
N THR A 171 15.83 12.02 11.89
CA THR A 171 15.30 11.35 10.69
C THR A 171 15.28 9.83 10.90
N ASP A 172 16.41 9.24 11.32
CA ASP A 172 16.51 7.81 11.65
C ASP A 172 15.49 7.42 12.74
N ALA A 173 15.34 8.29 13.74
CA ALA A 173 14.36 8.14 14.80
C ALA A 173 12.92 8.13 14.28
N ALA A 174 12.59 8.93 13.26
CA ALA A 174 11.26 9.01 12.68
C ALA A 174 10.95 7.76 11.85
N GLU A 175 11.91 7.30 11.04
CA GLU A 175 11.83 6.05 10.28
C GLU A 175 11.61 4.86 11.21
N GLN A 176 12.46 4.69 12.23
CA GLN A 176 12.32 3.61 13.22
C GLN A 176 10.96 3.62 13.95
N LEU A 177 10.41 4.81 14.23
CA LEU A 177 9.10 4.93 14.86
C LEU A 177 7.97 4.56 13.89
N MET A 178 8.06 4.96 12.62
CA MET A 178 7.10 4.53 11.59
C MET A 178 7.16 3.02 11.36
N ASP A 179 8.36 2.44 11.35
CA ASP A 179 8.52 0.98 11.29
C ASP A 179 7.86 0.32 12.49
N GLN A 180 8.16 0.81 13.69
CA GLN A 180 7.58 0.28 14.92
C GLN A 180 6.05 0.37 14.96
N HIS A 181 5.47 1.49 14.48
CA HIS A 181 4.05 1.76 14.61
C HIS A 181 3.21 1.29 13.42
N LEU A 182 3.83 0.97 12.28
CA LEU A 182 3.13 0.59 11.06
C LEU A 182 3.89 -0.48 10.26
N PHE A 183 5.05 -0.13 9.72
CA PHE A 183 5.61 -0.91 8.61
C PHE A 183 6.15 -2.28 9.04
N ALA A 184 6.66 -2.45 10.25
CA ALA A 184 7.18 -3.74 10.68
C ALA A 184 6.11 -4.83 10.69
N GLU A 185 4.86 -4.47 11.05
CA GLU A 185 3.72 -5.38 10.98
C GLU A 185 3.29 -5.64 9.53
N LEU A 186 3.14 -4.57 8.74
CA LEU A 186 2.66 -4.67 7.36
C LEU A 186 3.63 -5.40 6.44
N LEU A 187 4.93 -5.25 6.67
CA LEU A 187 6.00 -5.75 5.81
C LEU A 187 6.65 -7.03 6.37
N GLY A 188 6.14 -7.56 7.48
CA GLY A 188 6.62 -8.83 8.03
C GLY A 188 8.00 -8.79 8.70
N MET A 189 8.46 -7.62 9.15
CA MET A 189 9.79 -7.44 9.75
C MET A 189 9.83 -7.91 11.22
N THR A 190 8.69 -8.13 11.85
CA THR A 190 8.62 -8.71 13.21
C THR A 190 8.74 -10.22 13.16
N GLU A 191 9.56 -10.82 14.04
CA GLU A 191 9.60 -12.27 14.25
C GLU A 191 8.16 -12.79 14.44
N GLN A 192 7.68 -13.60 13.49
CA GLN A 192 6.30 -14.06 13.34
C GLN A 192 5.66 -14.47 14.67
N ALA A 193 4.95 -13.54 15.30
CA ALA A 193 3.99 -13.86 16.36
C ALA A 193 2.59 -13.85 15.71
N ASP A 194 2.10 -15.05 15.41
CA ASP A 194 0.67 -15.35 15.17
C ASP A 194 -0.02 -14.63 13.99
N ALA A 195 0.69 -14.30 12.90
CA ALA A 195 0.02 -13.92 11.66
C ALA A 195 -0.84 -15.11 11.16
N ALA A 196 -2.13 -14.88 10.93
CA ALA A 196 -3.03 -15.91 10.45
C ALA A 196 -2.66 -16.27 9.01
N GLU A 197 -2.03 -17.43 8.82
CA GLU A 197 -1.65 -17.90 7.49
C GLU A 197 -2.88 -18.37 6.71
N VAL A 198 -3.06 -17.84 5.51
CA VAL A 198 -4.12 -18.21 4.59
C VAL A 198 -3.51 -19.11 3.50
N PRO A 199 -3.89 -20.39 3.44
CA PRO A 199 -3.22 -21.34 2.56
C PRO A 199 -3.58 -21.10 1.10
N LEU A 200 -2.59 -21.30 0.23
CA LEU A 200 -2.79 -21.44 -1.21
C LEU A 200 -3.41 -22.81 -1.52
N GLN A 201 -4.52 -22.80 -2.24
CA GLN A 201 -5.33 -23.98 -2.53
C GLN A 201 -5.37 -24.28 -4.03
N ASP A 202 -5.49 -25.55 -4.39
CA ASP A 202 -5.78 -25.96 -5.77
C ASP A 202 -7.13 -25.34 -6.20
N PRO A 203 -7.18 -24.57 -7.31
CA PRO A 203 -8.39 -23.92 -7.81
C PRO A 203 -9.59 -24.87 -8.00
N ALA A 204 -9.34 -26.14 -8.33
CA ALA A 204 -10.40 -27.14 -8.50
C ALA A 204 -11.05 -27.57 -7.18
N SER A 205 -10.36 -27.37 -6.06
CA SER A 205 -10.78 -27.79 -4.72
C SER A 205 -11.13 -26.64 -3.77
N SER A 206 -10.79 -25.40 -4.14
CA SER A 206 -10.96 -24.20 -3.31
C SER A 206 -12.42 -23.79 -3.09
N GLY A 207 -13.33 -24.24 -3.96
CA GLY A 207 -14.74 -23.80 -3.94
C GLY A 207 -14.95 -22.36 -4.41
N LEU A 208 -13.89 -21.68 -4.86
CA LEU A 208 -13.95 -20.35 -5.46
C LEU A 208 -14.49 -20.43 -6.89
N THR A 209 -15.32 -19.47 -7.25
CA THR A 209 -15.91 -19.35 -8.59
C THR A 209 -15.39 -18.10 -9.28
N GLY A 210 -15.28 -18.12 -10.61
CA GLY A 210 -14.83 -16.95 -11.38
C GLY A 210 -13.32 -16.71 -11.34
N LEU A 211 -12.53 -17.69 -10.90
CA LEU A 211 -11.07 -17.61 -10.99
C LEU A 211 -10.62 -17.48 -12.45
N PRO A 212 -9.57 -16.69 -12.71
CA PRO A 212 -9.02 -16.52 -14.05
C PRO A 212 -8.58 -17.86 -14.65
N ALA A 213 -8.75 -17.99 -15.97
CA ALA A 213 -8.32 -19.18 -16.69
C ALA A 213 -6.80 -19.37 -16.54
N GLY A 214 -6.37 -20.58 -16.17
CA GLY A 214 -4.95 -20.88 -15.94
C GLY A 214 -4.44 -20.56 -14.53
N ALA A 215 -5.34 -20.26 -13.58
CA ALA A 215 -4.98 -20.20 -12.16
C ALA A 215 -4.29 -21.50 -11.71
N LEU A 216 -3.14 -21.34 -11.05
CA LEU A 216 -2.31 -22.41 -10.49
C LEU A 216 -2.66 -22.68 -9.03
N ALA A 217 -2.93 -21.62 -8.27
CA ALA A 217 -3.39 -21.66 -6.90
C ALA A 217 -4.30 -20.47 -6.60
N ALA A 218 -5.07 -20.54 -5.52
CA ALA A 218 -5.86 -19.42 -5.04
C ALA A 218 -5.88 -19.35 -3.51
N ALA A 219 -5.95 -18.14 -2.97
CA ALA A 219 -6.17 -17.85 -1.55
C ALA A 219 -7.45 -17.02 -1.37
N ASP A 220 -8.20 -17.32 -0.31
CA ASP A 220 -9.45 -16.62 0.04
C ASP A 220 -9.28 -15.87 1.37
N LEU A 221 -9.22 -14.54 1.28
CA LEU A 221 -9.05 -13.63 2.41
C LEU A 221 -10.33 -12.89 2.78
N ARG A 222 -11.50 -13.27 2.23
CA ARG A 222 -12.76 -12.57 2.50
C ARG A 222 -13.16 -12.57 3.98
N GLU A 223 -12.81 -13.64 4.68
CA GLU A 223 -13.06 -13.81 6.12
C GLU A 223 -11.76 -13.74 6.95
N ALA A 224 -10.62 -13.43 6.31
CA ALA A 224 -9.33 -13.36 6.99
C ALA A 224 -9.22 -12.05 7.79
N PRO A 225 -8.67 -12.08 9.01
CA PRO A 225 -8.42 -10.87 9.77
C PRO A 225 -7.30 -10.04 9.13
N VAL A 226 -7.33 -8.73 9.37
CA VAL A 226 -6.19 -7.86 9.11
C VAL A 226 -4.93 -8.42 9.79
N GLY A 227 -3.79 -8.39 9.08
CA GLY A 227 -2.54 -9.04 9.47
C GLY A 227 -2.40 -10.48 9.00
N ALA A 228 -3.45 -11.09 8.44
CA ALA A 228 -3.36 -12.39 7.77
C ALA A 228 -2.37 -12.35 6.60
N CYS A 229 -1.65 -13.45 6.38
CA CYS A 229 -0.61 -13.53 5.37
C CYS A 229 -0.83 -14.68 4.38
N VAL A 230 -0.47 -14.46 3.12
CA VAL A 230 -0.35 -15.49 2.09
C VAL A 230 1.11 -15.57 1.70
N ASP A 231 1.77 -16.69 2.00
CA ASP A 231 3.12 -16.95 1.53
C ASP A 231 3.06 -17.41 0.06
N LEU A 232 3.50 -16.53 -0.84
CA LEU A 232 3.48 -16.80 -2.27
C LEU A 232 4.55 -17.82 -2.68
N MET A 233 5.63 -17.91 -1.90
CA MET A 233 6.83 -18.69 -2.21
C MET A 233 6.72 -20.13 -1.72
N GLU A 234 5.76 -20.43 -0.83
CA GLU A 234 5.45 -21.82 -0.43
C GLU A 234 4.80 -22.64 -1.55
N PHE A 235 4.23 -21.99 -2.58
CA PHE A 235 3.65 -22.70 -3.70
C PHE A 235 4.73 -23.28 -4.62
N ASP A 236 4.68 -24.59 -4.84
CA ASP A 236 5.55 -25.31 -5.78
C ASP A 236 5.13 -25.01 -7.23
N ALA A 237 5.59 -23.86 -7.73
CA ALA A 237 5.25 -23.36 -9.05
C ALA A 237 5.92 -24.17 -10.17
N PRO A 238 5.22 -24.46 -11.27
CA PRO A 238 5.86 -25.01 -12.47
C PRO A 238 6.70 -23.92 -13.16
N GLY A 239 8.01 -23.89 -12.94
CA GLY A 239 8.92 -22.94 -13.59
C GLY A 239 9.74 -22.12 -12.60
N ASP A 240 10.06 -20.87 -12.97
CA ASP A 240 10.64 -19.90 -12.03
C ASP A 240 9.50 -19.28 -11.18
N PRO A 241 9.51 -19.43 -9.84
CA PRO A 241 8.50 -18.82 -8.98
C PRO A 241 8.37 -17.30 -9.13
N LEU A 242 9.44 -16.61 -9.56
CA LEU A 242 9.43 -15.17 -9.77
C LEU A 242 8.74 -14.74 -11.07
N GLU A 243 8.43 -15.67 -11.96
CA GLU A 243 7.60 -15.42 -13.15
C GLU A 243 6.10 -15.52 -12.86
N MET A 244 5.71 -15.94 -11.64
CA MET A 244 4.31 -15.96 -11.23
C MET A 244 3.74 -14.56 -11.11
N GLN A 245 2.44 -14.43 -11.40
CA GLN A 245 1.72 -13.18 -11.26
C GLN A 245 0.45 -13.35 -10.44
N ILE A 246 0.11 -12.31 -9.69
CA ILE A 246 -1.13 -12.24 -8.95
C ILE A 246 -2.25 -11.63 -9.79
N ALA A 247 -3.40 -12.27 -9.76
CA ALA A 247 -4.67 -11.68 -10.18
C ALA A 247 -5.57 -11.47 -8.96
N TRP A 248 -6.12 -10.26 -8.85
CA TRP A 248 -7.02 -9.84 -7.78
C TRP A 248 -8.48 -10.03 -8.21
N SER A 249 -9.32 -10.47 -7.29
CA SER A 249 -10.77 -10.49 -7.46
C SER A 249 -11.45 -10.25 -6.12
N GLU A 250 -12.76 -10.05 -6.11
CA GLU A 250 -13.53 -9.77 -4.89
C GLU A 250 -12.92 -8.60 -4.09
N ARG A 251 -12.64 -7.48 -4.77
CA ARG A 251 -11.97 -6.30 -4.19
C ARG A 251 -10.62 -6.62 -3.56
N GLY A 252 -9.83 -7.44 -4.25
CA GLY A 252 -8.52 -7.88 -3.78
C GLY A 252 -8.56 -8.90 -2.66
N ARG A 253 -9.71 -9.45 -2.27
CA ARG A 253 -9.82 -10.47 -1.21
C ARG A 253 -9.68 -11.90 -1.69
N VAL A 254 -9.77 -12.13 -2.99
CA VAL A 254 -9.44 -13.42 -3.58
C VAL A 254 -8.24 -13.21 -4.48
N ILE A 255 -7.17 -13.93 -4.15
CA ILE A 255 -5.89 -13.89 -4.84
C ILE A 255 -5.78 -15.17 -5.66
N ALA A 256 -5.51 -15.04 -6.95
CA ALA A 256 -5.17 -16.16 -7.82
C ALA A 256 -3.73 -16.03 -8.31
N LEU A 257 -2.97 -17.12 -8.23
CA LEU A 257 -1.64 -17.21 -8.82
C LEU A 257 -1.74 -17.70 -10.26
N LEU A 258 -1.14 -16.95 -11.18
CA LEU A 258 -1.03 -17.24 -12.59
C LEU A 258 0.43 -17.59 -12.92
N GLY A 259 0.63 -18.50 -13.89
CA GLY A 259 1.96 -18.74 -14.45
C GLY A 259 2.35 -17.65 -15.45
N GLY A 260 3.65 -17.36 -15.53
CA GLY A 260 4.27 -16.47 -16.52
C GLY A 260 4.43 -17.07 -17.92
#